data_AF-A0A816D252-F1
#
_entry.id   AF-A0A816D252-F1
#
_cell.length_a   1.000
_cell.length_b   1.000
_cell.length_c   1.000
_cell.angle_alpha   90.00
_cell.angle_beta   90.00
_cell.angle_gamma   90.00
#
_symmetry.space_group_name_H-M   'P 1'
#
loop_
_entity.id
_entity.type
_entity.pdbx_description
1 polymer ?
#
loop_
_entity_poly.entity_id
_entity_poly.type
_entity_poly.pdbx_seq_one_letter_code
_entity_poly.pdbx_strand_id
1 'polypeptide(L)'
;FLLPHTKSWKFIIEVPYSNVCGVGVKENFNQILPILSIIFSSTLEEITDENYQLSIAKEEELVARFLKAYDDRTIDRISVTTNDGIDIDVSFEPITNADQCCTYIYNCIRKYAPDLPKNKIYELSFTKFLYRRVRFFEKHYYRGNQTIKRLGSIAMQQMINEAKSLTQINFRDSHYPRVYLVYDPEFSLHLLHGDWNHVSSDLKSLLGTNDPLKSEYYAKKDYYAECLAWLINIKYETFMKIVHETKFILTENFAYKLFHVHERKLTKLALIIEDLENDDEDEAELLNQRPTQMPALPAAAQQAQNNESIDDVLLKEIEQSLKNEEFKKTILYHIWKTILNVSTENATGFNSNFN
;
A
#
# COMPACT_ATOMS: atom_id res chain seq x y z
N PHE A 1 -20.99 -10.91 2.91
CA PHE A 1 -19.75 -11.55 2.44
C PHE A 1 -19.86 -13.05 2.70
N LEU A 2 -19.66 -13.90 1.69
CA LEU A 2 -19.63 -15.36 1.85
C LEU A 2 -18.22 -15.83 1.49
N LEU A 3 -17.56 -16.50 2.42
CA LEU A 3 -16.22 -17.05 2.22
C LEU A 3 -16.33 -18.35 1.41
N PRO A 4 -15.52 -18.53 0.35
CA PRO A 4 -15.47 -19.78 -0.40
C PRO A 4 -15.21 -21.00 0.51
N HIS A 5 -16.14 -21.95 0.53
CA HIS A 5 -16.01 -23.20 1.29
C HIS A 5 -14.91 -24.14 0.78
N THR A 6 -14.34 -23.86 -0.39
CA THR A 6 -13.28 -24.66 -1.02
C THR A 6 -11.88 -24.33 -0.52
N LYS A 7 -11.73 -23.32 0.36
CA LYS A 7 -10.44 -22.91 0.94
C LYS A 7 -10.51 -22.97 2.45
N SER A 8 -9.44 -23.45 3.08
CA SER A 8 -9.23 -23.29 4.51
C SER A 8 -8.88 -21.83 4.79
N TRP A 9 -9.64 -21.18 5.67
CA TRP A 9 -9.45 -19.80 6.08
C TRP A 9 -8.86 -19.78 7.49
N LYS A 10 -7.75 -19.04 7.67
CA LYS A 10 -7.18 -18.75 8.98
C LYS A 10 -7.43 -17.28 9.29
N PHE A 11 -8.22 -17.01 10.33
CA PHE A 11 -8.46 -15.66 10.84
C PHE A 11 -7.51 -15.41 12.00
N ILE A 12 -6.81 -14.28 11.96
CA ILE A 12 -6.00 -13.78 13.07
C ILE A 12 -6.69 -12.53 13.56
N ILE A 13 -7.15 -12.55 14.81
CA ILE A 13 -7.83 -11.43 15.45
C ILE A 13 -7.01 -11.07 16.67
N GLU A 14 -6.51 -9.85 16.71
CA GLU A 14 -5.88 -9.32 17.91
C GLU A 14 -6.97 -8.74 18.80
N VAL A 15 -7.04 -9.26 20.02
CA VAL A 15 -8.01 -8.81 21.02
C VAL A 15 -7.26 -7.87 21.96
N PRO A 16 -7.60 -6.59 22.00
CA PRO A 16 -6.93 -5.66 22.91
C PRO A 16 -7.16 -6.13 24.35
N TYR A 17 -6.06 -6.44 25.03
CA TYR A 17 -6.05 -6.87 26.42
C TYR A 17 -5.25 -5.88 27.25
N SER A 18 -5.81 -5.49 28.39
CA SER A 18 -5.14 -4.66 29.38
C SER A 18 -5.30 -5.30 30.75
N ASN A 19 -4.21 -5.34 31.52
CA ASN A 19 -4.22 -5.78 32.92
C ASN A 19 -5.16 -4.94 33.80
N VAL A 20 -5.60 -3.78 33.31
CA VAL A 20 -6.55 -2.89 34.00
C VAL A 20 -7.98 -3.44 33.98
N CYS A 21 -8.33 -4.28 33.00
CA CYS A 21 -9.70 -4.75 32.82
C CYS A 21 -10.14 -5.80 33.85
N GLY A 22 -9.21 -6.39 34.63
CA GLY A 22 -9.52 -7.34 35.70
C GLY A 22 -10.15 -8.67 35.26
N VAL A 23 -10.29 -8.89 33.96
CA VAL A 23 -10.75 -10.14 33.32
C VAL A 23 -9.60 -10.75 32.54
N GLY A 24 -9.50 -12.08 32.49
CA GLY A 24 -8.47 -12.76 31.68
C GLY A 24 -8.70 -12.58 30.18
N VAL A 25 -7.66 -12.81 29.35
CA VAL A 25 -7.73 -12.73 27.87
C VAL A 25 -8.94 -13.49 27.31
N LYS A 26 -9.16 -14.71 27.79
CA LYS A 26 -10.28 -15.58 27.39
C LYS A 26 -11.65 -15.02 27.78
N GLU A 27 -11.77 -14.39 28.95
CA GLU A 27 -13.02 -13.79 29.41
C GLU A 27 -13.34 -12.51 28.64
N ASN A 28 -12.34 -11.65 28.42
CA ASN A 28 -12.48 -10.46 27.60
C ASN A 28 -12.88 -10.82 26.15
N PHE A 29 -12.25 -11.84 25.59
CA PHE A 29 -12.61 -12.34 24.27
C PHE A 29 -14.01 -12.95 24.21
N ASN A 30 -14.42 -13.72 25.22
CA ASN A 30 -15.78 -14.27 25.32
C ASN A 30 -16.86 -13.17 25.36
N GLN A 31 -16.53 -11.97 25.86
CA GLN A 31 -17.43 -10.82 25.82
C GLN A 31 -17.54 -10.20 24.42
N ILE A 32 -16.49 -10.30 23.59
CA ILE A 32 -16.46 -9.80 22.21
C ILE A 32 -16.99 -10.86 21.22
N LEU A 33 -16.96 -12.14 21.58
CA LEU A 33 -17.41 -13.28 20.77
C LEU A 33 -18.85 -13.16 20.21
N PRO A 34 -19.84 -12.62 20.95
CA PRO A 34 -21.20 -12.40 20.42
C PRO A 34 -21.24 -11.41 19.25
N ILE A 35 -20.26 -10.49 19.18
CA ILE A 35 -20.10 -9.53 18.09
C ILE A 35 -19.41 -10.21 16.88
N LEU A 36 -18.58 -11.23 17.13
CA LEU A 36 -17.84 -12.02 16.14
C LEU A 36 -18.53 -13.35 15.79
N SER A 37 -19.86 -13.40 15.84
CA SER A 37 -20.74 -14.59 15.71
C SER A 37 -20.61 -15.41 14.42
N ILE A 38 -19.59 -15.15 13.61
CA ILE A 38 -19.22 -15.82 12.36
C ILE A 38 -18.17 -16.93 12.62
N ILE A 39 -17.50 -16.94 13.78
CA ILE A 39 -16.39 -17.89 14.07
C ILE A 39 -16.79 -18.86 15.20
N PHE A 40 -16.78 -20.16 14.91
CA PHE A 40 -17.03 -21.21 15.90
C PHE A 40 -15.94 -21.21 16.96
N SER A 41 -16.34 -21.13 18.24
CA SER A 41 -15.41 -21.01 19.37
C SER A 41 -14.47 -22.22 19.56
N SER A 42 -14.85 -23.39 19.04
CA SER A 42 -14.08 -24.63 19.16
C SER A 42 -12.88 -24.72 18.22
N THR A 43 -12.77 -23.84 17.22
CA THR A 43 -11.66 -23.78 16.27
C THR A 43 -10.71 -22.61 16.53
N LEU A 44 -10.88 -21.93 17.66
CA LEU A 44 -10.11 -20.75 18.02
C LEU A 44 -8.87 -21.13 18.84
N GLU A 45 -7.72 -20.62 18.42
CA GLU A 45 -6.44 -20.78 19.10
C GLU A 45 -6.01 -19.39 19.59
N GLU A 46 -5.69 -19.27 20.88
CA GLU A 46 -5.12 -18.04 21.43
C GLU A 46 -3.72 -17.85 20.83
N ILE A 47 -3.47 -16.67 20.25
CA ILE A 47 -2.19 -16.33 19.65
C ILE A 47 -1.40 -15.46 20.63
N THR A 48 -0.26 -16.00 21.06
CA THR A 48 0.74 -15.34 21.90
C THR A 48 2.09 -15.33 21.17
N ASP A 49 3.06 -14.61 21.71
CA ASP A 49 4.43 -14.63 21.21
C ASP A 49 5.09 -16.01 21.35
N GLU A 50 4.61 -16.85 22.29
CA GLU A 50 5.17 -18.16 22.58
C GLU A 50 4.61 -19.28 21.69
N ASN A 51 3.38 -19.12 21.18
CA ASN A 51 2.71 -20.18 20.42
C ASN A 51 2.39 -19.82 18.95
N TYR A 52 2.65 -18.58 18.52
CA TYR A 52 2.47 -18.17 17.13
C TYR A 52 3.75 -17.54 16.56
N GLN A 53 4.52 -18.39 15.88
CA GLN A 53 5.63 -17.94 15.06
C GLN A 53 5.15 -17.61 13.65
N LEU A 54 5.91 -16.74 12.98
CA LEU A 54 5.67 -16.46 11.57
C LEU A 54 5.74 -17.76 10.77
N SER A 55 4.66 -18.11 10.08
CA SER A 55 4.65 -19.27 9.21
C SER A 55 5.59 -19.02 8.02
N ILE A 56 6.66 -19.80 7.91
CA ILE A 56 7.62 -19.65 6.82
C ILE A 56 7.09 -20.35 5.57
N ALA A 57 6.71 -19.57 4.56
CA ALA A 57 6.47 -20.03 3.21
C ALA A 57 7.48 -19.38 2.24
N LYS A 58 7.20 -19.46 0.93
CA LYS A 58 8.10 -18.93 -0.12
C LYS A 58 8.36 -17.43 0.01
N GLU A 59 7.37 -16.66 0.47
CA GLU A 59 7.49 -15.20 0.57
C GLU A 59 8.40 -14.81 1.75
N GLU A 60 8.18 -15.43 2.91
CA GLU A 60 8.96 -15.21 4.13
C GLU A 60 10.39 -15.71 3.98
N GLU A 61 10.58 -16.86 3.32
CA GLU A 61 11.92 -17.36 3.01
C GLU A 61 12.67 -16.43 2.05
N LEU A 62 12.01 -15.88 1.03
CA LEU A 62 12.64 -14.92 0.13
C LEU A 62 13.11 -13.67 0.87
N VAL A 63 12.28 -13.14 1.78
CA VAL A 63 12.66 -12.01 2.65
C VAL A 63 13.85 -12.37 3.50
N ALA A 64 13.83 -13.50 4.19
CA ALA A 64 14.91 -13.94 5.06
C ALA A 64 16.23 -14.15 4.29
N ARG A 65 16.16 -14.69 3.08
CA ARG A 65 17.31 -14.89 2.19
C ARG A 65 18.02 -13.59 1.86
N PHE A 66 17.27 -12.54 1.49
CA PHE A 66 17.86 -11.24 1.20
C PHE A 66 18.29 -10.48 2.45
N LEU A 67 17.62 -10.67 3.58
CA LEU A 67 18.08 -10.16 4.87
C LEU A 67 19.41 -10.78 5.28
N LYS A 68 19.57 -12.10 5.13
CA LYS A 68 20.86 -12.78 5.32
C LYS A 68 21.94 -12.18 4.41
N ALA A 69 21.65 -12.05 3.12
CA ALA A 69 22.61 -11.48 2.17
C ALA A 69 23.01 -10.04 2.53
N TYR A 70 22.07 -9.26 3.06
CA TYR A 70 22.31 -7.90 3.54
C TYR A 70 23.18 -7.87 4.80
N ASP A 71 22.89 -8.71 5.79
CA ASP A 71 23.67 -8.84 7.02
C ASP A 71 25.11 -9.34 6.73
N ASP A 72 25.24 -10.31 5.82
CA ASP A 72 26.52 -10.87 5.36
C ASP A 72 27.30 -9.91 4.42
N ARG A 73 26.71 -8.78 4.04
CA ARG A 73 27.22 -7.83 3.02
C ARG A 73 27.50 -8.48 1.66
N THR A 74 26.86 -9.60 1.37
CA THR A 74 26.94 -10.29 0.09
C THR A 74 25.92 -9.75 -0.91
N ILE A 75 24.92 -8.99 -0.47
CA ILE A 75 23.90 -8.36 -1.33
C ILE A 75 24.47 -7.35 -2.34
N ASP A 76 25.72 -6.93 -2.19
CA ASP A 76 26.37 -6.06 -3.19
C ASP A 76 27.16 -6.85 -4.24
N ARG A 77 27.18 -8.19 -4.13
CA ARG A 77 27.77 -9.08 -5.13
C ARG A 77 26.69 -9.40 -6.14
N ILE A 78 26.89 -8.97 -7.37
CA ILE A 78 25.88 -9.02 -8.43
C ILE A 78 26.27 -10.06 -9.50
N SER A 79 27.56 -10.18 -9.78
CA SER A 79 28.16 -11.28 -10.54
C SER A 79 29.40 -11.83 -9.83
N VAL A 80 29.72 -13.10 -10.10
CA VAL A 80 31.01 -13.73 -9.76
C VAL A 80 31.64 -14.21 -11.06
N THR A 81 32.87 -13.81 -11.31
CA THR A 81 33.68 -14.37 -12.40
C THR A 81 34.19 -15.74 -11.98
N THR A 82 33.84 -16.78 -12.74
CA THR A 82 34.34 -18.14 -12.50
C THR A 82 35.82 -18.25 -12.86
N ASN A 83 36.45 -19.37 -12.46
CA ASN A 83 37.83 -19.69 -12.83
C ASN A 83 38.06 -19.71 -14.35
N ASP A 84 37.00 -19.91 -15.14
CA ASP A 84 37.03 -19.93 -16.61
C ASP A 84 36.83 -18.53 -17.23
N GLY A 85 36.75 -17.48 -16.40
CA GLY A 85 36.54 -16.10 -16.87
C GLY A 85 35.10 -15.77 -17.26
N ILE A 86 34.13 -16.61 -16.89
CA ILE A 86 32.70 -16.41 -17.19
C ILE A 86 32.05 -15.69 -16.02
N ASP A 87 31.42 -14.54 -16.28
CA ASP A 87 30.60 -13.87 -15.28
C ASP A 87 29.26 -14.59 -15.13
N ILE A 88 28.96 -15.03 -13.90
CA ILE A 88 27.69 -15.65 -13.54
C ILE A 88 26.97 -14.76 -12.53
N ASP A 89 25.67 -14.55 -12.72
CA ASP A 89 24.81 -13.86 -11.77
C ASP A 89 24.92 -14.49 -10.37
N VAL A 90 25.06 -13.66 -9.35
CA VAL A 90 25.06 -14.14 -7.97
C VAL A 90 23.69 -14.68 -7.61
N SER A 91 23.65 -15.96 -7.29
CA SER A 91 22.48 -16.60 -6.68
C SER A 91 22.64 -16.56 -5.16
N PHE A 92 21.63 -16.05 -4.46
CA PHE A 92 21.58 -16.11 -3.01
C PHE A 92 21.02 -17.46 -2.57
N GLU A 93 21.79 -18.18 -1.75
CA GLU A 93 21.41 -19.52 -1.30
C GLU A 93 20.12 -19.50 -0.48
N PRO A 94 19.12 -20.33 -0.84
CA PRO A 94 17.90 -20.47 -0.06
C PRO A 94 18.14 -20.88 1.39
N ILE A 95 17.31 -20.39 2.30
CA ILE A 95 17.36 -20.79 3.71
C ILE A 95 16.36 -21.92 3.92
N THR A 96 16.85 -23.12 4.23
CA THR A 96 16.00 -24.31 4.41
C THR A 96 15.44 -24.44 5.82
N ASN A 97 16.08 -23.81 6.81
CA ASN A 97 15.66 -23.86 8.21
C ASN A 97 14.66 -22.72 8.52
N ALA A 98 13.45 -23.08 8.93
CA ALA A 98 12.39 -22.13 9.22
C ALA A 98 12.71 -21.20 10.41
N ASP A 99 13.31 -21.72 11.48
CA ASP A 99 13.70 -20.92 12.66
C ASP A 99 14.76 -19.87 12.29
N GLN A 100 15.66 -20.23 11.37
CA GLN A 100 16.65 -19.30 10.83
C GLN A 100 15.96 -18.20 10.01
N CYS A 101 14.96 -18.52 9.20
CA CYS A 101 14.17 -17.51 8.48
C CYS A 101 13.48 -16.54 9.45
N CYS A 102 12.78 -17.07 10.45
CA CYS A 102 12.15 -16.29 11.52
C CYS A 102 13.18 -15.37 12.19
N THR A 103 14.36 -15.89 12.50
CA THR A 103 15.43 -15.13 13.17
C THR A 103 15.87 -13.92 12.37
N TYR A 104 16.12 -14.05 11.06
CA TYR A 104 16.51 -12.90 10.23
C TYR A 104 15.41 -11.84 10.17
N ILE A 105 14.15 -12.26 10.00
CA ILE A 105 13.01 -11.34 9.94
C ILE A 105 12.84 -10.60 11.28
N TYR A 106 12.81 -11.33 12.40
CA TYR A 106 12.66 -10.72 13.72
C TYR A 106 13.86 -9.86 14.12
N ASN A 107 15.08 -10.22 13.71
CA ASN A 107 16.27 -9.36 13.90
C ASN A 107 16.14 -8.06 13.13
N CYS A 108 15.68 -8.12 11.87
CA CYS A 108 15.44 -6.94 11.05
C CYS A 108 14.43 -6.00 11.71
N ILE A 109 13.25 -6.51 12.11
CA ILE A 109 12.21 -5.71 12.77
C ILE A 109 12.76 -5.08 14.06
N ARG A 110 13.42 -5.86 14.92
CA ARG A 110 13.99 -5.35 16.17
C ARG A 110 15.05 -4.27 15.96
N LYS A 111 15.87 -4.39 14.93
CA LYS A 111 16.97 -3.47 14.63
C LYS A 111 16.50 -2.19 13.96
N TYR A 112 15.57 -2.29 13.01
CA TYR A 112 15.22 -1.19 12.10
C TYR A 112 13.82 -0.62 12.32
N ALA A 113 12.94 -1.33 13.02
CA ALA A 113 11.59 -0.87 13.32
C ALA A 113 11.19 -1.12 14.80
N PRO A 114 12.03 -0.73 15.78
CA PRO A 114 11.79 -0.99 17.20
C PRO A 114 10.56 -0.25 17.77
N ASP A 115 10.09 0.77 17.07
CA ASP A 115 8.94 1.63 17.37
C ASP A 115 7.61 1.05 16.86
N LEU A 116 7.63 0.05 15.98
CA LEU A 116 6.40 -0.63 15.60
C LEU A 116 5.83 -1.43 16.79
N PRO A 117 4.50 -1.45 16.96
CA PRO A 117 3.84 -2.33 17.92
C PRO A 117 4.32 -3.77 17.77
N LYS A 118 4.71 -4.39 18.89
CA LYS A 118 5.15 -5.78 18.93
C LYS A 118 3.94 -6.71 18.94
N ASN A 119 3.31 -6.86 17.79
CA ASN A 119 2.25 -7.82 17.60
C ASN A 119 2.34 -8.49 16.22
N LYS A 120 1.60 -9.59 16.07
CA LYS A 120 1.66 -10.45 14.87
C LYS A 120 1.14 -9.78 13.61
N ILE A 121 0.21 -8.84 13.72
CA ILE A 121 -0.33 -8.10 12.57
C ILE A 121 0.75 -7.20 11.97
N TYR A 122 1.51 -6.50 12.81
CA TYR A 122 2.59 -5.62 12.38
C TYR A 122 3.79 -6.42 11.87
N GLU A 123 4.16 -7.52 12.54
CA GLU A 123 5.22 -8.44 12.06
C GLU A 123 4.89 -9.01 10.67
N LEU A 124 3.66 -9.48 10.47
CA LEU A 124 3.18 -10.00 9.19
C LEU A 124 3.16 -8.91 8.12
N SER A 125 2.59 -7.75 8.45
CA SER A 125 2.45 -6.63 7.51
C SER A 125 3.82 -6.13 7.04
N PHE A 126 4.76 -5.93 7.97
CA PHE A 126 6.13 -5.56 7.66
C PHE A 126 6.77 -6.56 6.70
N THR A 127 6.64 -7.85 7.01
CA THR A 127 7.21 -8.92 6.18
C THR A 127 6.60 -8.94 4.78
N LYS A 128 5.28 -8.75 4.64
CA LYS A 128 4.59 -8.71 3.33
C LYS A 128 5.01 -7.50 2.50
N PHE A 129 5.16 -6.32 3.11
CA PHE A 129 5.66 -5.14 2.40
C PHE A 129 7.12 -5.31 1.99
N LEU A 130 7.96 -5.85 2.88
CA LEU A 130 9.36 -6.10 2.54
C LEU A 130 9.47 -7.14 1.42
N TYR A 131 8.68 -8.22 1.45
CA TYR A 131 8.60 -9.21 0.38
C TYR A 131 8.35 -8.58 -0.99
N ARG A 132 7.37 -7.67 -1.08
CA ARG A 132 7.04 -6.95 -2.32
C ARG A 132 8.24 -6.20 -2.89
N ARG A 133 9.06 -5.60 -2.03
CA ARG A 133 10.22 -4.79 -2.38
C ARG A 133 11.44 -5.62 -2.76
N VAL A 134 11.77 -6.65 -1.98
CA VAL A 134 12.98 -7.47 -2.20
C VAL A 134 12.94 -8.27 -3.50
N ARG A 135 11.77 -8.45 -4.13
CA ARG A 135 11.64 -9.00 -5.48
C ARG A 135 12.47 -8.25 -6.52
N PHE A 136 12.82 -7.00 -6.26
CA PHE A 136 13.78 -6.24 -7.07
C PHE A 136 15.10 -6.99 -7.29
N PHE A 137 15.60 -7.67 -6.27
CA PHE A 137 16.86 -8.41 -6.38
C PHE A 137 16.77 -9.66 -7.27
N GLU A 138 15.57 -10.07 -7.68
CA GLU A 138 15.37 -11.14 -8.65
C GLU A 138 15.29 -10.63 -10.09
N LYS A 139 15.29 -9.31 -10.32
CA LYS A 139 15.03 -8.70 -11.64
C LYS A 139 16.30 -8.34 -12.40
N HIS A 140 16.15 -8.24 -13.72
CA HIS A 140 17.24 -7.99 -14.66
C HIS A 140 18.02 -6.72 -14.35
N TYR A 141 17.34 -5.63 -13.96
CA TYR A 141 18.01 -4.38 -13.61
C TYR A 141 19.05 -4.57 -12.49
N TYR A 142 18.67 -5.28 -11.42
CA TYR A 142 19.60 -5.56 -10.34
C TYR A 142 20.67 -6.57 -10.76
N ARG A 143 20.31 -7.71 -11.37
CA ARG A 143 21.27 -8.76 -11.75
C ARG A 143 22.29 -8.32 -12.82
N GLY A 144 21.88 -7.44 -13.72
CA GLY A 144 22.74 -6.88 -14.76
C GLY A 144 23.55 -5.66 -14.31
N ASN A 145 23.38 -5.18 -13.08
CA ASN A 145 24.09 -3.99 -12.61
C ASN A 145 25.58 -4.28 -12.38
N GLN A 146 26.43 -3.80 -13.30
CA GLN A 146 27.88 -3.90 -13.19
C GLN A 146 28.53 -2.59 -12.70
N THR A 147 27.77 -1.51 -12.58
CA THR A 147 28.31 -0.15 -12.48
C THR A 147 28.02 0.50 -11.13
N ILE A 148 26.84 0.26 -10.56
CA ILE A 148 26.40 0.90 -9.33
C ILE A 148 26.90 0.12 -8.12
N LYS A 149 27.96 0.62 -7.48
CA LYS A 149 28.49 0.06 -6.23
C LYS A 149 27.46 0.23 -5.11
N ARG A 150 27.35 -0.77 -4.24
CA ARG A 150 26.45 -0.77 -3.06
C ARG A 150 24.95 -0.68 -3.39
N LEU A 151 24.54 -0.96 -4.64
CA LEU A 151 23.12 -0.95 -5.04
C LEU A 151 22.27 -1.81 -4.11
N GLY A 152 22.71 -3.04 -3.82
CA GLY A 152 21.99 -3.97 -2.98
C GLY A 152 21.79 -3.44 -1.56
N SER A 153 22.87 -3.01 -0.92
CA SER A 153 22.84 -2.49 0.45
C SER A 153 22.02 -1.21 0.59
N ILE A 154 22.15 -0.27 -0.34
CA ILE A 154 21.40 1.00 -0.31
C ILE A 154 19.92 0.74 -0.56
N ALA A 155 19.58 -0.03 -1.60
CA ALA A 155 18.20 -0.37 -1.92
C ALA A 155 17.54 -1.14 -0.75
N MET A 156 18.21 -2.16 -0.21
CA MET A 156 17.66 -2.97 0.89
C MET A 156 17.37 -2.12 2.13
N GLN A 157 18.29 -1.22 2.51
CA GLN A 157 18.06 -0.32 3.65
C GLN A 157 16.82 0.56 3.43
N GLN A 158 16.64 1.08 2.22
CA GLN A 158 15.47 1.89 1.90
C GLN A 158 14.18 1.05 1.88
N MET A 159 14.21 -0.17 1.35
CA MET A 159 13.06 -1.09 1.35
C MET A 159 12.63 -1.46 2.78
N ILE A 160 13.57 -1.61 3.71
CA ILE A 160 13.30 -1.80 5.14
C ILE A 160 12.60 -0.58 5.74
N ASN A 161 13.06 0.64 5.42
CA ASN A 161 12.44 1.88 5.87
C ASN A 161 11.01 2.04 5.31
N GLU A 162 10.81 1.68 4.05
CA GLU A 162 9.48 1.67 3.44
C GLU A 162 8.55 0.65 4.07
N ALA A 163 9.02 -0.58 4.31
CA ALA A 163 8.22 -1.61 4.97
C ALA A 163 7.77 -1.15 6.36
N LYS A 164 8.67 -0.51 7.11
CA LYS A 164 8.33 0.13 8.39
C LYS A 164 7.18 1.15 8.21
N SER A 165 7.35 2.08 7.27
CA SER A 165 6.41 3.18 7.02
C SER A 165 5.03 2.65 6.57
N LEU A 166 5.02 1.70 5.64
CA LEU A 166 3.80 1.05 5.12
C LEU A 166 3.04 0.25 6.18
N THR A 167 3.76 -0.27 7.17
CA THR A 167 3.16 -0.99 8.30
C THR A 167 2.38 -0.05 9.20
N GLN A 168 2.91 1.15 9.50
CA GLN A 168 2.27 2.14 10.37
C GLN A 168 1.97 3.44 9.61
N ILE A 169 0.87 3.45 8.88
CA ILE A 169 0.45 4.62 8.10
C ILE A 169 -0.10 5.69 9.04
N ASN A 170 0.49 6.89 9.00
CA ASN A 170 -0.02 8.04 9.73
C ASN A 170 0.12 9.33 8.92
N PHE A 171 -0.81 9.57 8.00
CA PHE A 171 -0.83 10.80 7.19
C PHE A 171 -1.16 12.07 7.99
N ARG A 172 -1.54 11.97 9.28
CA ARG A 172 -1.73 13.13 10.15
C ARG A 172 -0.39 13.67 10.66
N ASP A 173 0.66 12.85 10.66
CA ASP A 173 2.00 13.29 11.02
C ASP A 173 2.64 14.03 9.84
N SER A 174 3.00 15.30 10.05
CA SER A 174 3.70 16.12 9.06
C SER A 174 5.10 15.60 8.75
N HIS A 175 5.68 14.76 9.62
CA HIS A 175 6.98 14.12 9.44
C HIS A 175 6.87 12.70 8.86
N TYR A 176 5.66 12.28 8.48
CA TYR A 176 5.47 10.96 7.90
C TYR A 176 6.36 10.79 6.66
N PRO A 177 7.17 9.71 6.58
CA PRO A 177 8.16 9.55 5.51
C PRO A 177 7.49 9.40 4.15
N ARG A 178 7.91 10.27 3.22
CA ARG A 178 7.43 10.37 1.83
C ARG A 178 8.58 10.13 0.86
N VAL A 179 9.27 9.00 1.04
CA VAL A 179 10.37 8.57 0.17
C VAL A 179 10.18 7.08 -0.06
N TYR A 180 9.79 6.71 -1.28
CA TYR A 180 9.49 5.33 -1.65
C TYR A 180 10.13 4.98 -2.99
N LEU A 181 10.69 3.79 -3.10
CA LEU A 181 11.18 3.23 -4.35
C LEU A 181 9.99 2.82 -5.22
N VAL A 182 10.03 3.26 -6.47
CA VAL A 182 9.09 2.85 -7.54
C VAL A 182 9.89 2.25 -8.69
N TYR A 183 9.25 1.36 -9.43
CA TYR A 183 9.88 0.66 -10.55
C TYR A 183 9.15 1.03 -11.82
N ASP A 184 9.88 1.41 -12.86
CA ASP A 184 9.28 1.59 -14.18
C ASP A 184 8.91 0.23 -14.81
N PRO A 185 8.27 0.19 -16.01
CA PRO A 185 7.90 -1.06 -16.66
C PRO A 185 9.09 -1.98 -17.01
N GLU A 186 10.31 -1.45 -17.10
CA GLU A 186 11.54 -2.21 -17.32
C GLU A 186 12.19 -2.68 -16.01
N PHE A 187 11.56 -2.34 -14.87
CA PHE A 187 12.03 -2.61 -13.52
C PHE A 187 13.28 -1.82 -13.11
N SER A 188 13.54 -0.68 -13.77
CA SER A 188 14.56 0.26 -13.31
C SER A 188 14.10 0.93 -12.03
N LEU A 189 15.07 1.25 -11.17
CA LEU A 189 14.79 1.83 -9.87
C LEU A 189 14.63 3.35 -9.97
N HIS A 190 13.50 3.85 -9.48
CA HIS A 190 13.17 5.27 -9.38
C HIS A 190 12.72 5.61 -7.96
N LEU A 191 12.51 6.90 -7.70
CA LEU A 191 12.01 7.38 -6.42
C LEU A 191 10.67 8.07 -6.62
N LEU A 192 9.78 7.90 -5.65
CA LEU A 192 8.65 8.76 -5.37
C LEU A 192 9.01 9.52 -4.09
N HIS A 193 9.20 10.83 -4.18
CA HIS A 193 9.54 11.66 -3.02
C HIS A 193 8.73 12.95 -2.94
N GLY A 194 8.44 13.41 -1.72
CA GLY A 194 7.72 14.66 -1.46
C GLY A 194 8.66 15.85 -1.32
N ASP A 195 9.87 15.60 -0.79
CA ASP A 195 10.93 16.60 -0.66
C ASP A 195 12.29 15.95 -0.88
N TRP A 196 13.00 16.42 -1.90
CA TRP A 196 14.35 15.94 -2.22
C TRP A 196 15.35 16.17 -1.08
N ASN A 197 15.14 17.16 -0.22
CA ASN A 197 16.03 17.41 0.92
C ASN A 197 15.97 16.29 1.96
N HIS A 198 14.83 15.61 2.09
CA HIS A 198 14.65 14.48 3.00
C HIS A 198 15.17 13.15 2.42
N VAL A 199 15.55 13.11 1.14
CA VAL A 199 16.16 11.91 0.53
C VAL A 199 17.61 11.78 1.01
N SER A 200 17.96 10.60 1.51
CA SER A 200 19.29 10.31 2.07
C SER A 200 20.41 10.46 1.04
N SER A 201 21.61 10.82 1.48
CA SER A 201 22.79 10.95 0.61
C SER A 201 23.11 9.66 -0.14
N ASP A 202 22.90 8.52 0.51
CA ASP A 202 23.12 7.20 -0.09
C ASP A 202 22.15 6.96 -1.25
N LEU A 203 20.85 7.30 -1.10
CA LEU A 203 19.89 7.22 -2.20
C LEU A 203 20.16 8.21 -3.31
N LYS A 204 20.57 9.45 -2.98
CA LYS A 204 21.01 10.44 -3.98
C LYS A 204 22.21 9.95 -4.76
N SER A 205 23.15 9.27 -4.12
CA SER A 205 24.30 8.67 -4.81
C SER A 205 23.89 7.56 -5.79
N LEU A 206 22.77 6.89 -5.51
CA LEU A 206 22.24 5.79 -6.33
C LEU A 206 21.47 6.30 -7.55
N LEU A 207 20.60 7.30 -7.36
CA LEU A 207 19.63 7.76 -8.35
C LEU A 207 20.06 9.04 -9.08
N GLY A 208 21.19 9.64 -8.66
CA GLY A 208 21.67 10.94 -9.14
C GLY A 208 21.45 12.03 -8.10
N THR A 209 22.33 13.03 -8.07
CA THR A 209 22.33 14.08 -7.04
C THR A 209 21.21 15.12 -7.25
N ASN A 210 20.67 15.17 -8.47
CA ASN A 210 19.66 16.15 -8.86
C ASN A 210 18.27 15.61 -8.59
N ASP A 211 17.38 16.51 -8.19
CA ASP A 211 15.96 16.24 -7.96
C ASP A 211 15.29 15.72 -9.24
N PRO A 212 14.81 14.46 -9.28
CA PRO A 212 14.13 13.88 -10.44
C PRO A 212 12.94 14.71 -10.91
N LEU A 213 12.18 15.31 -9.98
CA LEU A 213 11.03 16.18 -10.27
C LEU A 213 11.43 17.38 -11.16
N LYS A 214 12.70 17.82 -11.08
CA LYS A 214 13.24 18.96 -11.83
C LYS A 214 13.97 18.55 -13.11
N SER A 215 14.00 17.26 -13.45
CA SER A 215 14.66 16.81 -14.67
C SER A 215 13.86 17.22 -15.92
N GLU A 216 14.57 17.42 -17.03
CA GLU A 216 13.95 17.78 -18.31
C GLU A 216 12.94 16.73 -18.78
N TYR A 217 13.11 15.47 -18.37
CA TYR A 217 12.19 14.38 -18.68
C TYR A 217 10.76 14.67 -18.18
N TYR A 218 10.63 15.25 -16.98
CA TYR A 218 9.34 15.61 -16.39
C TYR A 218 8.90 17.04 -16.71
N ALA A 219 9.61 17.79 -17.56
CA ALA A 219 9.21 19.15 -17.93
C ALA A 219 7.82 19.22 -18.60
N LYS A 220 7.34 18.10 -19.16
CA LYS A 220 6.03 17.97 -19.83
C LYS A 220 5.16 16.87 -19.23
N LYS A 221 5.55 16.29 -18.10
CA LYS A 221 4.84 15.18 -17.46
C LYS A 221 4.64 15.45 -15.98
N ASP A 222 3.50 15.07 -15.45
CA ASP A 222 3.31 15.06 -14.00
C ASP A 222 4.11 13.88 -13.41
N TYR A 223 5.11 14.22 -12.60
CA TYR A 223 6.00 13.25 -11.97
C TYR A 223 5.26 12.25 -11.07
N TYR A 224 4.29 12.72 -10.27
CA TYR A 224 3.52 11.86 -9.38
C TYR A 224 2.62 10.91 -10.17
N ALA A 225 2.01 11.42 -11.25
CA ALA A 225 1.18 10.62 -12.13
C ALA A 225 1.99 9.53 -12.84
N GLU A 226 3.20 9.83 -13.31
CA GLU A 226 4.09 8.83 -13.92
C GLU A 226 4.49 7.74 -12.91
N CYS A 227 4.93 8.13 -11.71
CA CYS A 227 5.28 7.17 -10.66
C CYS A 227 4.11 6.26 -10.29
N LEU A 228 2.90 6.81 -10.20
CA LEU A 228 1.69 6.04 -9.91
C LEU A 228 1.27 5.16 -11.08
N ALA A 229 1.40 5.64 -12.32
CA ALA A 229 1.12 4.85 -13.51
C ALA A 229 2.01 3.61 -13.57
N TRP A 230 3.29 3.76 -13.25
CA TRP A 230 4.21 2.63 -13.11
C TRP A 230 3.80 1.67 -11.98
N LEU A 231 3.46 2.21 -10.80
CA LEU A 231 3.04 1.41 -9.65
C LEU A 231 1.85 0.51 -9.97
N ILE A 232 0.82 1.05 -10.65
CA ILE A 232 -0.39 0.33 -11.00
C ILE A 232 -0.31 -0.38 -12.37
N ASN A 233 0.86 -0.33 -13.00
CA ASN A 233 1.18 -0.96 -14.27
C ASN A 233 0.25 -0.55 -15.43
N ILE A 234 0.07 0.75 -15.63
CA ILE A 234 -0.61 1.31 -16.82
C ILE A 234 0.26 2.39 -17.49
N LYS A 235 -0.04 2.71 -18.75
CA LYS A 235 0.64 3.80 -19.45
C LYS A 235 0.28 5.16 -18.85
N TYR A 236 1.24 6.07 -18.80
CA TYR A 236 1.04 7.44 -18.32
C TYR A 236 -0.13 8.14 -19.02
N GLU A 237 -0.24 8.03 -20.34
CA GLU A 237 -1.30 8.67 -21.11
C GLU A 237 -2.69 8.15 -20.71
N THR A 238 -2.78 6.85 -20.39
CA THR A 238 -4.00 6.24 -19.87
C THR A 238 -4.32 6.74 -18.48
N PHE A 239 -3.33 6.85 -17.59
CA PHE A 239 -3.49 7.40 -16.26
C PHE A 239 -4.00 8.85 -16.32
N MET A 240 -3.36 9.71 -17.11
CA MET A 240 -3.76 11.11 -17.26
C MET A 240 -5.14 11.25 -17.89
N LYS A 241 -5.49 10.39 -18.84
CA LYS A 241 -6.86 10.35 -19.39
C LYS A 241 -7.88 10.10 -18.28
N ILE A 242 -7.65 9.11 -17.39
CA ILE A 242 -8.53 8.83 -16.25
C ILE A 242 -8.61 10.06 -15.34
N VAL A 243 -7.47 10.67 -14.99
CA VAL A 243 -7.42 11.87 -14.14
C VAL A 243 -8.25 13.00 -14.74
N HIS A 244 -8.11 13.27 -16.04
CA HIS A 244 -8.86 14.32 -16.74
C HIS A 244 -10.35 14.01 -16.87
N GLU A 245 -10.72 12.79 -17.26
CA GLU A 245 -12.12 12.36 -17.42
C GLU A 245 -12.87 12.37 -16.09
N THR A 246 -12.18 12.05 -14.99
CA THR A 246 -12.76 12.10 -13.63
C THR A 246 -12.68 13.50 -13.00
N LYS A 247 -12.14 14.50 -13.71
CA LYS A 247 -11.82 15.84 -13.19
C LYS A 247 -11.06 15.80 -11.86
N PHE A 248 -10.23 14.78 -11.70
CA PHE A 248 -9.51 14.52 -10.48
C PHE A 248 -8.25 15.38 -10.42
N ILE A 249 -7.95 15.97 -9.25
CA ILE A 249 -6.70 16.71 -9.03
C ILE A 249 -5.75 15.81 -8.24
N LEU A 250 -4.66 15.41 -8.90
CA LEU A 250 -3.61 14.63 -8.25
C LEU A 250 -2.72 15.55 -7.42
N THR A 251 -2.99 15.65 -6.12
CA THR A 251 -2.08 16.30 -5.17
C THR A 251 -1.00 15.31 -4.71
N GLU A 252 0.12 15.82 -4.21
CA GLU A 252 1.18 15.01 -3.62
C GLU A 252 0.63 14.07 -2.52
N ASN A 253 -0.13 14.62 -1.57
CA ASN A 253 -0.69 13.86 -0.46
C ASN A 253 -1.59 12.72 -0.98
N PHE A 254 -2.41 13.01 -1.99
CA PHE A 254 -3.23 11.99 -2.61
C PHE A 254 -2.40 10.92 -3.31
N ALA A 255 -1.29 11.30 -3.96
CA ALA A 255 -0.41 10.33 -4.61
C ALA A 255 0.13 9.32 -3.60
N TYR A 256 0.56 9.76 -2.42
CA TYR A 256 0.97 8.84 -1.35
C TYR A 256 -0.19 8.00 -0.83
N LYS A 257 -1.37 8.57 -0.60
CA LYS A 257 -2.55 7.78 -0.21
C LYS A 257 -2.84 6.67 -1.22
N LEU A 258 -2.83 6.99 -2.51
CA LEU A 258 -3.04 6.03 -3.60
C LEU A 258 -1.95 4.94 -3.60
N PHE A 259 -0.69 5.34 -3.43
CA PHE A 259 0.44 4.43 -3.31
C PHE A 259 0.24 3.42 -2.16
N HIS A 260 -0.11 3.91 -0.97
CA HIS A 260 -0.34 3.09 0.22
C HIS A 260 -1.50 2.10 0.05
N VAL A 261 -2.62 2.57 -0.49
CA VAL A 261 -3.79 1.75 -0.78
C VAL A 261 -3.43 0.66 -1.80
N HIS A 262 -2.65 1.00 -2.82
CA HIS A 262 -2.20 0.03 -3.82
C HIS A 262 -1.27 -1.03 -3.23
N GLU A 263 -0.27 -0.64 -2.45
CA GLU A 263 0.65 -1.60 -1.80
C GLU A 263 -0.08 -2.54 -0.83
N ARG A 264 -1.06 -2.03 -0.06
CA ARG A 264 -1.91 -2.87 0.80
C ARG A 264 -2.74 -3.88 -0.01
N LYS A 265 -3.31 -3.44 -1.13
CA LYS A 265 -4.05 -4.33 -2.03
C LYS A 265 -3.15 -5.44 -2.58
N LEU A 266 -1.95 -5.11 -3.04
CA LEU A 266 -1.00 -6.10 -3.60
C LEU A 266 -0.51 -7.10 -2.56
N THR A 267 -0.36 -6.68 -1.31
CA THR A 267 0.01 -7.55 -0.18
C THR A 267 -1.18 -8.31 0.40
N LYS A 268 -2.40 -8.07 -0.09
CA LYS A 268 -3.66 -8.65 0.42
C LYS A 268 -3.87 -8.38 1.92
N LEU A 269 -3.28 -7.31 2.43
CA LEU A 269 -3.48 -6.86 3.79
C LEU A 269 -4.82 -6.12 3.88
N ALA A 270 -5.44 -6.18 5.05
CA ALA A 270 -6.64 -5.39 5.32
C ALA A 270 -6.33 -3.90 5.14
N LEU A 271 -7.27 -3.19 4.51
CA LEU A 271 -7.24 -1.75 4.37
C LEU A 271 -8.44 -1.19 5.12
N ILE A 272 -8.15 -0.47 6.19
CA ILE A 272 -9.13 0.31 6.93
C ILE A 272 -8.71 1.77 6.75
N ILE A 273 -9.62 2.59 6.24
CA ILE A 273 -9.43 4.04 6.13
C ILE A 273 -10.43 4.65 7.10
N GLU A 274 -9.92 5.18 8.20
CA GLU A 274 -10.70 5.97 9.16
C GLU A 274 -10.72 7.41 8.67
N ASP A 275 -11.92 7.89 8.37
CA ASP A 275 -12.15 9.29 8.05
C ASP A 275 -12.77 9.97 9.26
N LEU A 276 -12.45 11.25 9.46
CA LEU A 276 -13.19 12.07 10.40
C LEU A 276 -14.42 12.56 9.64
N GLU A 277 -15.44 11.70 9.52
CA GLU A 277 -16.79 12.26 9.41
C GLU A 277 -16.97 13.05 10.71
N ASN A 278 -17.01 14.38 10.62
CA ASN A 278 -17.76 15.12 11.62
C ASN A 278 -19.14 14.50 11.58
N ASP A 279 -19.59 13.95 12.70
CA ASP A 279 -20.96 13.55 12.92
C ASP A 279 -21.84 14.80 12.79
N ASP A 280 -22.09 15.25 11.56
CA ASP A 280 -23.10 16.25 11.26
C ASP A 280 -24.43 15.50 11.29
N GLU A 281 -25.05 15.52 12.46
CA GLU A 281 -26.46 15.17 12.72
C GLU A 281 -27.48 15.97 11.87
N ASP A 282 -27.04 16.69 10.83
CA ASP A 282 -27.84 17.69 10.10
C ASP A 282 -28.50 17.17 8.81
N GLU A 283 -28.25 15.92 8.38
CA GLU A 283 -28.99 15.36 7.22
C GLU A 283 -30.48 15.11 7.52
N ALA A 284 -30.88 15.01 8.79
CA ALA A 284 -32.27 14.82 9.18
C ALA A 284 -33.10 16.12 9.22
N GLU A 285 -32.47 17.29 9.37
CA GLU A 285 -33.18 18.58 9.44
C GLU A 285 -33.50 19.18 8.06
N LEU A 286 -32.70 18.87 7.04
CA LEU A 286 -32.93 19.36 5.66
C LEU A 286 -34.10 18.68 4.93
N LEU A 287 -34.57 17.52 5.40
CA LEU A 287 -35.71 16.81 4.81
C LEU A 287 -37.09 17.23 5.36
N ASN A 288 -37.13 18.07 6.42
CA ASN A 288 -38.38 18.45 7.08
C ASN A 288 -38.87 19.88 6.83
N GLN A 289 -38.19 20.68 5.99
CA GLN A 289 -38.70 21.98 5.56
C GLN A 289 -39.48 21.88 4.24
N ARG A 290 -40.66 21.23 4.29
CA ARG A 290 -41.70 21.42 3.25
C ARG A 290 -42.64 22.56 3.67
N PRO A 291 -42.79 23.64 2.87
CA PRO A 291 -43.84 24.61 3.12
C PRO A 291 -45.23 24.03 2.84
N THR A 292 -46.11 24.24 3.80
CA THR A 292 -47.55 23.99 3.78
C THR A 292 -48.26 24.84 2.70
N GLN A 293 -49.02 24.16 1.82
CA GLN A 293 -50.20 24.58 1.04
C GLN A 293 -50.25 25.87 0.15
N MET A 294 -50.41 25.61 -1.17
CA MET A 294 -51.35 26.18 -2.20
C MET A 294 -51.24 27.66 -2.66
N PRO A 295 -51.59 28.04 -3.93
CA PRO A 295 -52.63 27.47 -4.79
C PRO A 295 -52.25 27.12 -6.24
N ALA A 296 -53.18 26.44 -6.92
CA ALA A 296 -53.06 25.82 -8.24
C ALA A 296 -52.72 26.80 -9.38
N LEU A 297 -51.73 26.41 -10.20
CA LEU A 297 -51.45 26.95 -11.53
C LEU A 297 -51.05 25.80 -12.48
N PRO A 298 -51.28 25.97 -13.80
CA PRO A 298 -51.64 24.88 -14.71
C PRO A 298 -50.48 23.93 -15.05
N ALA A 299 -50.87 22.70 -15.39
CA ALA A 299 -50.07 21.49 -15.57
C ALA A 299 -48.93 21.52 -16.62
N ALA A 300 -48.54 22.67 -17.13
CA ALA A 300 -47.48 22.81 -18.14
C ALA A 300 -46.13 23.32 -17.60
N ALA A 301 -46.01 23.64 -16.32
CA ALA A 301 -44.77 24.20 -15.73
C ALA A 301 -43.98 23.22 -14.83
N GLN A 302 -44.43 21.98 -14.63
CA GLN A 302 -43.80 21.02 -13.71
C GLN A 302 -42.76 20.08 -14.34
N GLN A 303 -42.39 20.24 -15.61
CA GLN A 303 -41.40 19.36 -16.26
C GLN A 303 -40.00 19.95 -16.47
N ALA A 304 -39.69 21.11 -15.90
CA ALA A 304 -38.40 21.79 -16.12
C ALA A 304 -37.47 21.90 -14.89
N GLN A 305 -37.78 21.28 -13.74
CA GLN A 305 -36.97 21.42 -12.52
C GLN A 305 -36.46 20.13 -11.86
N ASN A 306 -36.62 18.96 -12.48
CA ASN A 306 -36.18 17.68 -11.87
C ASN A 306 -35.11 16.93 -12.68
N ASN A 307 -34.28 17.62 -13.45
CA ASN A 307 -33.20 17.00 -14.23
C ASN A 307 -31.85 17.74 -14.05
N GLU A 308 -31.52 18.25 -12.86
CA GLU A 308 -30.10 18.32 -12.50
C GLU A 308 -29.65 16.87 -12.29
N SER A 309 -28.78 16.41 -13.18
CA SER A 309 -28.28 15.04 -13.15
C SER A 309 -27.59 14.77 -11.81
N ILE A 310 -27.76 13.57 -11.27
CA ILE A 310 -27.05 13.11 -10.06
C ILE A 310 -25.51 13.33 -10.20
N ASP A 311 -25.01 13.36 -11.44
CA ASP A 311 -23.62 13.67 -11.78
C ASP A 311 -23.22 15.13 -11.51
N ASP A 312 -24.09 16.12 -11.72
CA ASP A 312 -23.75 17.53 -11.52
C ASP A 312 -23.62 17.91 -10.04
N VAL A 313 -24.41 17.27 -9.19
CA VAL A 313 -24.31 17.43 -7.73
C VAL A 313 -23.02 16.78 -7.23
N LEU A 314 -22.73 15.55 -7.67
CA LEU A 314 -21.49 14.85 -7.33
C LEU A 314 -20.25 15.63 -7.82
N LEU A 315 -20.31 16.23 -9.01
CA LEU A 315 -19.25 17.07 -9.57
C LEU A 315 -19.01 18.34 -8.77
N LYS A 316 -20.06 19.03 -8.33
CA LYS A 316 -19.93 20.22 -7.45
C LYS A 316 -19.34 19.83 -6.09
N GLU A 317 -19.72 18.68 -5.54
CA GLU A 317 -19.14 18.17 -4.29
C GLU A 317 -17.66 17.79 -4.44
N ILE A 318 -17.28 17.20 -5.58
CA ILE A 318 -15.88 16.93 -5.93
C ILE A 318 -15.10 18.25 -6.03
N GLU A 319 -15.61 19.25 -6.75
CA GLU A 319 -14.96 20.56 -6.90
C GLU A 319 -14.79 21.29 -5.54
N GLN A 320 -15.77 21.18 -4.65
CA GLN A 320 -15.72 21.79 -3.32
C GLN A 320 -14.71 21.06 -2.41
N SER A 321 -14.74 19.72 -2.42
CA SER A 321 -13.79 18.86 -1.67
C SER A 321 -12.34 19.11 -2.11
N LEU A 322 -12.13 19.32 -3.41
CA LEU A 322 -10.83 19.63 -4.00
C LEU A 322 -10.32 21.02 -3.59
N LYS A 323 -11.20 22.02 -3.45
CA LYS A 323 -10.82 23.37 -2.99
C LYS A 323 -10.46 23.43 -1.51
N ASN A 324 -11.01 22.52 -0.71
CA ASN A 324 -10.89 22.53 0.75
C ASN A 324 -9.91 21.48 1.30
N GLU A 325 -9.31 20.63 0.45
CA GLU A 325 -8.46 19.49 0.83
C GLU A 325 -9.13 18.43 1.74
N GLU A 326 -10.47 18.46 1.83
CA GLU A 326 -11.29 17.54 2.60
C GLU A 326 -11.90 16.49 1.65
N PHE A 327 -11.60 15.21 1.84
CA PHE A 327 -12.00 14.16 0.89
C PHE A 327 -13.12 13.28 1.48
N LYS A 328 -14.36 13.46 1.02
CA LYS A 328 -15.48 12.56 1.40
C LYS A 328 -15.19 11.11 0.98
N LYS A 329 -15.42 10.14 1.88
CA LYS A 329 -15.31 8.68 1.67
C LYS A 329 -15.91 8.17 0.36
N THR A 330 -17.08 8.69 -0.02
CA THR A 330 -17.81 8.29 -1.24
C THR A 330 -17.05 8.65 -2.52
N ILE A 331 -16.35 9.79 -2.52
CA ILE A 331 -15.54 10.30 -3.62
C ILE A 331 -14.25 9.48 -3.73
N LEU A 332 -13.56 9.24 -2.61
CA LEU A 332 -12.38 8.37 -2.54
C LEU A 332 -12.69 6.95 -3.02
N TYR A 333 -13.82 6.39 -2.60
CA TYR A 333 -14.27 5.08 -3.02
C TYR A 333 -14.58 5.03 -4.51
N HIS A 334 -15.22 6.05 -5.09
CA HIS A 334 -15.52 6.08 -6.53
C HIS A 334 -14.25 6.22 -7.36
N ILE A 335 -13.33 7.12 -7.00
CA ILE A 335 -12.04 7.28 -7.68
C ILE A 335 -11.26 5.97 -7.63
N TRP A 336 -11.17 5.36 -6.44
CA TRP A 336 -10.46 4.10 -6.26
C TRP A 336 -11.11 2.96 -7.06
N LYS A 337 -12.44 2.82 -7.00
CA LYS A 337 -13.19 1.79 -7.74
C LYS A 337 -13.03 1.96 -9.26
N THR A 338 -13.05 3.18 -9.77
CA THR A 338 -12.82 3.49 -11.19
C THR A 338 -11.40 3.11 -11.61
N ILE A 339 -10.39 3.52 -10.84
CA ILE A 339 -8.98 3.13 -11.09
C ILE A 339 -8.83 1.60 -11.07
N LEU A 340 -9.48 0.92 -10.13
CA LEU A 340 -9.41 -0.53 -10.01
C LEU A 340 -10.12 -1.25 -11.16
N ASN A 341 -11.30 -0.79 -11.59
CA ASN A 341 -12.05 -1.40 -12.69
C ASN A 341 -11.25 -1.34 -14.00
N VAL A 342 -10.67 -0.18 -14.31
CA VAL A 342 -9.83 0.02 -15.50
C VAL A 342 -8.55 -0.83 -15.42
N SER A 343 -7.98 -1.02 -14.22
CA SER A 343 -6.82 -1.91 -14.01
C SER A 343 -7.17 -3.39 -14.23
N THR A 344 -8.36 -3.84 -13.79
CA THR A 344 -8.81 -5.23 -13.98
C THR A 344 -9.20 -5.57 -15.41
N GLU A 345 -9.79 -4.64 -16.17
CA GLU A 345 -10.15 -4.84 -17.58
C GLU A 345 -8.90 -4.98 -18.47
N ASN A 346 -7.82 -4.27 -18.15
CA ASN A 346 -6.55 -4.40 -18.85
C ASN A 346 -5.78 -5.69 -18.48
N ALA A 347 -5.95 -6.20 -17.25
CA ALA A 347 -5.35 -7.48 -16.83
C ALA A 347 -5.96 -8.69 -17.56
N THR A 348 -7.24 -8.63 -17.95
CA THR A 348 -7.88 -9.66 -18.77
C THR A 348 -7.41 -9.65 -20.23
N GLY A 349 -6.87 -8.53 -20.73
CA GLY A 349 -6.28 -8.44 -22.07
C GLY A 349 -4.82 -8.91 -22.18
N PHE A 350 -4.08 -8.96 -21.06
CA PHE A 350 -2.65 -9.30 -21.04
C PHE A 350 -2.34 -10.77 -20.67
N ASN A 351 -3.31 -11.53 -20.17
CA ASN A 351 -3.14 -12.94 -19.77
C ASN A 351 -3.09 -13.94 -20.94
N SER A 352 -3.01 -13.49 -22.20
CA SER A 352 -2.86 -14.37 -23.36
C SER A 352 -1.43 -14.58 -23.86
N ASN A 353 -0.42 -13.87 -23.32
CA ASN A 353 0.92 -13.84 -23.94
C ASN A 353 2.12 -14.05 -23.00
N PHE A 354 1.98 -14.68 -21.84
CA PHE A 354 3.14 -15.20 -21.09
C PHE A 354 2.79 -16.50 -20.35
N ASN A 355 3.07 -17.63 -21.02
CA ASN A 355 3.34 -18.94 -20.42
C ASN A 355 4.81 -19.27 -20.68
#